data_AF-A0A6G3PCU9-F1
#
_entry.id   AF-A0A6G3PCU9-F1
#
_cell.length_a   1.000
_cell.length_b   1.000
_cell.length_c   1.000
_cell.angle_alpha   90.00
_cell.angle_beta   90.00
_cell.angle_gamma   90.00
#
_symmetry.space_group_name_H-M   'P 1'
#
loop_
_entity.id
_entity.type
_entity.pdbx_description
1 polymer ?
#
loop_
_entity_poly.entity_id
_entity_poly.type
_entity_poly.pdbx_seq_one_letter_code
_entity_poly.pdbx_strand_id
1 'polypeptide(L)'
;MSNSAASAVLTTASLPEAIRAVRTLLDIADTDRAEVDFEAVIRSPDVLARVCAVLPGLEWWAAEGKEHGSSEAGDDPADFLPVQVFDWCRPLDRAEPFIAALGPDAAAVRWDLDAWPDVPEAGLEHISQKYAYLTLTVNSRDLYQEELSRDHTVHVHTRGGDDEQLARVHWLAAQVGGEFTGRVESARL
;
A
#
# COMPACT_ATOMS: atom_id res chain seq x y z
N MET A 1 -16.85 3.59 -9.45
CA MET A 1 -15.39 3.50 -9.25
C MET A 1 -14.89 4.91 -9.07
N SER A 2 -14.53 5.27 -7.83
CA SER A 2 -13.90 6.56 -7.55
C SER A 2 -12.40 6.33 -7.68
N ASN A 3 -11.69 7.21 -8.37
CA ASN A 3 -10.23 7.13 -8.40
C ASN A 3 -9.68 8.12 -7.38
N SER A 4 -8.58 7.76 -6.73
CA SER A 4 -7.76 8.71 -5.97
C SER A 4 -6.46 8.99 -6.72
N ALA A 5 -5.83 10.11 -6.38
CA ALA A 5 -4.53 10.50 -6.89
C ALA A 5 -3.48 10.14 -5.84
N ALA A 6 -2.65 9.13 -6.11
CA ALA A 6 -1.56 8.69 -5.23
C ALA A 6 -0.31 9.51 -5.50
N SER A 7 -0.01 10.46 -4.63
CA SER A 7 1.16 11.34 -4.72
C SER A 7 2.34 10.70 -4.01
N ALA A 8 3.46 10.50 -4.72
CA ALA A 8 4.67 9.94 -4.13
C ALA A 8 5.34 10.96 -3.19
N VAL A 9 5.32 10.68 -1.89
CA VAL A 9 5.90 11.56 -0.86
C VAL A 9 7.33 11.18 -0.48
N LEU A 10 7.72 9.93 -0.76
CA LEU A 10 9.08 9.43 -0.59
C LEU A 10 9.33 8.27 -1.57
N THR A 11 10.46 8.28 -2.28
CA THR A 11 11.00 7.11 -3.01
C THR A 11 12.41 6.83 -2.51
N THR A 12 12.69 5.59 -2.12
CA THR A 12 14.01 5.18 -1.60
C THR A 12 14.34 3.73 -1.97
N ALA A 13 15.62 3.41 -2.10
CA ALA A 13 16.11 2.03 -2.24
C ALA A 13 16.22 1.30 -0.88
N SER A 14 15.91 1.98 0.23
CA SER A 14 16.00 1.44 1.59
C SER A 14 14.61 1.10 2.13
N LEU A 15 14.27 -0.19 2.13
CA LEU A 15 13.01 -0.66 2.72
C LEU A 15 12.82 -0.20 4.18
N PRO A 16 13.82 -0.26 5.08
CA PRO A 16 13.67 0.24 6.44
C PRO A 16 13.36 1.74 6.51
N GLU A 17 13.82 2.54 5.54
CA GLU A 17 13.49 3.96 5.46
C GLU A 17 12.03 4.17 5.03
N ALA A 18 11.57 3.45 4.01
CA ALA A 18 10.17 3.49 3.59
C ALA A 18 9.21 3.04 4.72
N ILE A 19 9.56 1.98 5.46
CA ILE A 19 8.77 1.53 6.63
C ILE A 19 8.74 2.59 7.73
N ARG A 20 9.87 3.25 8.01
CA ARG A 20 9.89 4.36 8.99
C ARG A 20 9.00 5.52 8.54
N ALA A 21 9.01 5.87 7.26
CA ALA A 21 8.15 6.91 6.72
C ALA A 21 6.66 6.56 6.87
N VAL A 22 6.27 5.31 6.56
CA VAL A 22 4.90 4.83 6.82
C VAL A 22 4.53 4.98 8.28
N ARG A 23 5.38 4.52 9.22
CA ARG A 23 5.12 4.65 10.67
C ARG A 23 4.92 6.11 11.09
N THR A 24 5.79 7.01 10.63
CA THR A 24 5.65 8.44 10.92
C THR A 24 4.31 9.00 10.43
N LEU A 25 3.85 8.57 9.25
CA LEU A 25 2.57 9.00 8.71
C LEU A 25 1.39 8.38 9.47
N LEU A 26 1.50 7.14 9.91
CA LEU A 26 0.49 6.49 10.76
C LEU A 26 0.39 7.14 12.15
N ASP A 27 1.50 7.63 12.71
CA ASP A 27 1.51 8.39 13.97
C ASP A 27 0.80 9.75 13.86
N ILE A 28 0.65 10.27 12.63
CA ILE A 28 -0.06 11.52 12.34
C ILE A 28 -1.55 11.26 12.04
N ALA A 29 -1.86 10.18 11.35
CA ALA A 29 -3.21 9.85 10.92
C ALA A 29 -4.13 9.48 12.09
N ASP A 30 -5.44 9.63 11.86
CA ASP A 30 -6.43 8.94 12.67
C ASP A 30 -6.49 7.47 12.24
N THR A 31 -6.16 6.58 13.17
CA THR A 31 -6.05 5.13 12.93
C THR A 31 -7.08 4.31 13.71
N ASP A 32 -8.06 4.95 14.35
CA ASP A 32 -9.03 4.28 15.25
C ASP A 32 -9.78 3.13 14.58
N ARG A 33 -10.04 3.24 13.28
CA ARG A 33 -10.71 2.22 12.45
C ARG A 33 -9.90 1.84 11.23
N ALA A 34 -8.59 2.09 11.26
CA ALA A 34 -7.76 1.87 10.10
C ALA A 34 -7.55 0.37 9.83
N GLU A 35 -7.58 0.04 8.54
CA GLU A 35 -7.39 -1.31 8.02
C GLU A 35 -6.26 -1.30 6.98
N VAL A 36 -5.73 -2.49 6.68
CA VAL A 36 -4.69 -2.66 5.66
C VAL A 36 -5.12 -3.67 4.60
N ASP A 37 -4.85 -3.31 3.36
CA ASP A 37 -5.06 -4.10 2.16
C ASP A 37 -3.72 -4.46 1.52
N PHE A 38 -3.69 -5.62 0.88
CA PHE A 38 -2.49 -6.24 0.33
C PHE A 38 -2.69 -6.60 -1.14
N GLU A 39 -1.79 -6.14 -1.99
CA GLU A 39 -1.68 -6.56 -3.38
C GLU A 39 -0.29 -7.10 -3.66
N ALA A 40 -0.19 -8.31 -4.22
CA ALA A 40 1.10 -8.90 -4.59
C ALA A 40 0.93 -9.98 -5.65
N VAL A 41 2.03 -10.35 -6.30
CA VAL A 41 2.09 -11.54 -7.16
C VAL A 41 3.11 -12.53 -6.59
N ILE A 42 2.63 -13.61 -6.00
CA ILE A 42 3.47 -14.64 -5.39
C ILE A 42 3.79 -15.70 -6.45
N ARG A 43 5.09 -15.93 -6.67
CA ARG A 43 5.58 -16.84 -7.73
C ARG A 43 6.26 -18.10 -7.22
N SER A 44 6.57 -18.16 -5.93
CA SER A 44 7.37 -19.23 -5.32
C SER A 44 6.61 -19.90 -4.17
N PRO A 45 6.66 -21.24 -4.05
CA PRO A 45 6.10 -21.95 -2.90
C PRO A 45 6.68 -21.49 -1.57
N ASP A 46 7.97 -21.13 -1.53
CA ASP A 46 8.63 -20.68 -0.30
C ASP A 46 8.10 -19.30 0.16
N VAL A 47 7.83 -18.41 -0.79
CA VAL A 47 7.23 -17.09 -0.51
C VAL A 47 5.79 -17.30 -0.05
N LEU A 48 5.03 -18.13 -0.77
CA LEU A 48 3.65 -18.48 -0.42
C LEU A 48 3.56 -19.01 1.02
N ALA A 49 4.40 -19.97 1.38
CA ALA A 49 4.42 -20.55 2.73
C ALA A 49 4.69 -19.49 3.82
N ARG A 50 5.63 -18.57 3.59
CA ARG A 50 5.91 -17.47 4.54
C ARG A 50 4.75 -16.49 4.63
N VAL A 51 4.13 -16.13 3.51
CA VAL A 51 2.99 -15.20 3.48
C VAL A 51 1.79 -15.82 4.19
N CYS A 52 1.44 -17.08 3.91
CA CYS A 52 0.33 -17.78 4.56
C CYS A 52 0.54 -17.94 6.08
N ALA A 53 1.78 -18.00 6.56
CA ALA A 53 2.07 -18.03 7.99
C ALA A 53 1.73 -16.70 8.70
N VAL A 54 1.80 -15.59 7.98
CA VAL A 54 1.53 -14.24 8.49
C VAL A 54 0.06 -13.83 8.26
N LEU A 55 -0.47 -14.18 7.10
CA LEU A 55 -1.83 -13.94 6.62
C LEU A 55 -2.53 -15.29 6.38
N PRO A 56 -3.02 -15.95 7.45
CA PRO A 56 -3.83 -17.15 7.29
C PRO A 56 -5.17 -16.81 6.63
N GLY A 57 -5.61 -17.65 5.68
CA GLY A 57 -6.82 -17.38 4.91
C GLY A 57 -6.66 -16.22 3.92
N LEU A 58 -5.47 -16.08 3.35
CA LEU A 58 -5.14 -15.12 2.30
C LEU A 58 -6.13 -15.22 1.14
N GLU A 59 -6.68 -14.09 0.71
CA GLU A 59 -7.48 -14.03 -0.51
C GLU A 59 -6.57 -13.97 -1.76
N TRP A 60 -6.81 -14.89 -2.70
CA TRP A 60 -6.01 -15.04 -3.91
C TRP A 60 -6.80 -15.65 -5.07
N TRP A 61 -6.30 -15.42 -6.29
CA TRP A 61 -6.69 -16.14 -7.52
C TRP A 61 -5.48 -16.45 -8.39
N ALA A 62 -5.59 -17.47 -9.24
CA ALA A 62 -4.57 -17.82 -10.21
C ALA A 62 -4.34 -16.65 -11.19
N ALA A 63 -3.08 -16.32 -11.49
CA ALA A 63 -2.77 -15.24 -12.43
C ALA A 63 -3.35 -15.51 -13.83
N GLU A 64 -3.64 -14.44 -14.58
CA GLU A 64 -4.27 -14.50 -15.90
C GLU A 64 -3.55 -15.47 -16.85
N GLY A 65 -4.31 -16.34 -17.52
CA GLY A 65 -3.80 -17.39 -18.42
C GLY A 65 -3.45 -18.73 -17.75
N LYS A 66 -3.72 -18.89 -16.46
CA LYS A 66 -3.65 -20.17 -15.73
C LYS A 66 -5.04 -20.78 -15.50
N GLU A 67 -5.07 -22.03 -15.01
CA GLU A 67 -6.30 -22.70 -14.57
C GLU A 67 -7.06 -21.85 -13.53
N HIS A 68 -8.38 -22.02 -13.41
CA HIS A 68 -9.25 -21.18 -12.58
C HIS A 68 -9.19 -21.48 -11.07
N GLY A 69 -8.00 -21.44 -10.47
CA GLY A 69 -7.82 -21.65 -9.03
C GLY A 69 -8.15 -20.39 -8.22
N SER A 70 -8.80 -20.55 -7.07
CA SER A 70 -9.00 -19.44 -6.13
C SER A 70 -9.15 -19.87 -4.68
N SER A 71 -8.90 -18.93 -3.78
CA SER A 71 -9.21 -19.05 -2.36
C SER A 71 -10.70 -19.35 -2.08
N GLU A 72 -11.61 -18.75 -2.84
CA GLU A 72 -13.07 -18.95 -2.70
C GLU A 72 -13.49 -20.40 -3.00
N ALA A 73 -12.84 -21.03 -3.98
CA ALA A 73 -13.08 -22.43 -4.32
C ALA A 73 -12.49 -23.41 -3.30
N GLY A 74 -11.67 -22.94 -2.36
CA GLY A 74 -10.97 -23.78 -1.39
C GLY A 74 -9.77 -24.53 -1.97
N ASP A 75 -9.22 -24.04 -3.08
CA ASP A 75 -8.06 -24.63 -3.74
C ASP A 75 -6.77 -24.42 -2.94
N ASP A 76 -5.74 -25.25 -3.20
CA ASP A 76 -4.40 -25.03 -2.66
C ASP A 76 -3.63 -24.05 -3.56
N PRO A 77 -3.26 -22.83 -3.09
CA PRO A 77 -2.53 -21.86 -3.89
C PRO A 77 -1.19 -22.40 -4.44
N ALA A 78 -0.60 -23.42 -3.81
CA ALA A 78 0.64 -24.02 -4.28
C ALA A 78 0.50 -24.67 -5.67
N ASP A 79 -0.70 -25.16 -6.01
CA ASP A 79 -0.99 -25.81 -7.29
C ASP A 79 -1.21 -24.78 -8.43
N PHE A 80 -1.45 -23.52 -8.09
CA PHE A 80 -1.86 -22.46 -9.03
C PHE A 80 -0.86 -21.31 -9.17
N LEU A 81 0.39 -21.50 -8.71
CA LEU A 81 1.42 -20.47 -8.85
C LEU A 81 1.69 -20.11 -10.33
N PRO A 82 1.88 -18.81 -10.64
CA PRO A 82 1.82 -17.68 -9.73
C PRO A 82 0.38 -17.27 -9.38
N VAL A 83 0.18 -16.83 -8.14
CA VAL A 83 -1.12 -16.34 -7.65
C VAL A 83 -1.07 -14.83 -7.46
N GLN A 84 -2.17 -14.16 -7.81
CA GLN A 84 -2.42 -12.76 -7.47
C GLN A 84 -3.08 -12.74 -6.10
N VAL A 85 -2.48 -11.95 -5.20
CA VAL A 85 -3.00 -11.65 -3.87
C VAL A 85 -3.74 -10.34 -3.95
N PHE A 86 -4.95 -10.34 -3.42
CA PHE A 86 -5.73 -9.14 -3.16
C PHE A 86 -6.58 -9.42 -1.93
N ASP A 87 -6.05 -9.00 -0.79
CA ASP A 87 -6.62 -9.32 0.51
C ASP A 87 -6.81 -8.03 1.30
N TRP A 88 -8.03 -7.79 1.74
CA TRP A 88 -8.48 -6.51 2.28
C TRP A 88 -8.87 -6.58 3.75
N CYS A 89 -9.08 -5.42 4.35
CA CYS A 89 -9.70 -5.26 5.67
C CYS A 89 -8.95 -5.99 6.78
N ARG A 90 -7.61 -6.04 6.71
CA ARG A 90 -6.78 -6.70 7.71
C ARG A 90 -6.33 -5.72 8.81
N PRO A 91 -5.95 -6.21 10.00
CA PRO A 91 -5.36 -5.37 11.04
C PRO A 91 -4.01 -4.78 10.62
N LEU A 92 -3.74 -3.53 11.01
CA LEU A 92 -2.50 -2.78 10.74
C LEU A 92 -1.22 -3.57 11.05
N ASP A 93 -1.25 -4.38 12.12
CA ASP A 93 -0.11 -5.16 12.61
C ASP A 93 0.39 -6.23 11.62
N ARG A 94 -0.39 -6.52 10.57
CA ARG A 94 -0.04 -7.48 9.52
C ARG A 94 0.88 -6.91 8.46
N ALA A 95 0.95 -5.58 8.31
CA ALA A 95 1.60 -4.94 7.18
C ALA A 95 3.10 -5.26 7.07
N GLU A 96 3.87 -5.00 8.12
CA GLU A 96 5.31 -5.25 8.10
C GLU A 96 5.66 -6.74 8.06
N PRO A 97 5.01 -7.63 8.83
CA PRO A 97 5.19 -9.06 8.68
C PRO A 97 4.94 -9.56 7.25
N PHE A 98 3.92 -9.04 6.56
CA PHE A 98 3.62 -9.41 5.16
C PHE A 98 4.74 -8.99 4.21
N ILE A 99 5.19 -7.73 4.31
CA ILE A 99 6.31 -7.21 3.51
C ILE A 99 7.59 -8.03 3.77
N ALA A 100 7.87 -8.38 5.02
CA ALA A 100 9.01 -9.21 5.38
C ALA A 100 8.91 -10.63 4.80
N ALA A 101 7.70 -11.20 4.75
CA ALA A 101 7.46 -12.53 4.19
C ALA A 101 7.72 -12.58 2.67
N LEU A 102 7.36 -11.52 1.95
CA LEU A 102 7.60 -11.37 0.50
C LEU A 102 9.09 -11.34 0.14
N GLY A 103 9.91 -10.64 0.93
CA GLY A 103 11.34 -10.48 0.65
C GLY A 103 11.57 -9.61 -0.60
N PRO A 104 12.20 -10.14 -1.67
CA PRO A 104 12.48 -9.36 -2.88
C PRO A 104 11.29 -9.24 -3.85
N ASP A 105 10.18 -9.92 -3.57
CA ASP A 105 8.98 -9.86 -4.42
C ASP A 105 8.29 -8.49 -4.29
N ALA A 106 7.62 -8.06 -5.35
CA ALA A 106 6.92 -6.77 -5.39
C ALA A 106 5.51 -6.87 -4.81
N ALA A 107 5.09 -5.79 -4.16
CA ALA A 107 3.75 -5.64 -3.59
C ALA A 107 3.35 -4.18 -3.41
N ALA A 108 2.05 -3.94 -3.26
CA ALA A 108 1.50 -2.74 -2.68
C ALA A 108 0.80 -3.10 -1.36
N VAL A 109 1.02 -2.28 -0.35
CA VAL A 109 0.32 -2.35 0.93
C VAL A 109 -0.37 -1.02 1.14
N ARG A 110 -1.69 -1.03 1.25
CA ARG A 110 -2.51 0.18 1.37
C ARG A 110 -3.16 0.22 2.74
N TRP A 111 -3.04 1.36 3.40
CA TRP A 111 -3.72 1.66 4.65
C TRP A 111 -4.92 2.54 4.35
N ASP A 112 -6.08 2.07 4.79
CA ASP A 112 -7.34 2.80 4.74
C ASP A 112 -7.54 3.45 6.11
N LEU A 113 -7.20 4.73 6.21
CA LEU A 113 -7.18 5.49 7.46
C LEU A 113 -8.57 6.06 7.76
N ASP A 114 -8.89 6.34 9.03
CA ASP A 114 -10.17 6.98 9.36
C ASP A 114 -10.17 8.46 8.93
N ALA A 115 -9.03 9.12 9.09
CA ALA A 115 -8.84 10.49 8.64
C ALA A 115 -7.37 10.93 8.61
N TRP A 116 -7.13 12.04 7.92
CA TRP A 116 -6.01 12.93 8.24
C TRP A 116 -6.53 14.09 9.10
N PRO A 117 -5.96 14.33 10.30
CA PRO A 117 -6.47 15.34 11.22
C PRO A 117 -6.25 16.77 10.70
N ASP A 118 -6.83 17.76 11.39
CA ASP A 118 -6.48 19.16 11.20
C ASP A 118 -5.01 19.41 11.59
N VAL A 119 -4.33 20.30 10.85
CA VAL A 119 -3.01 20.81 11.20
C VAL A 119 -3.06 22.35 11.18
N PRO A 120 -3.54 22.98 12.26
CA PRO A 120 -3.81 24.43 12.28
C PRO A 120 -2.58 25.29 11.99
N GLU A 121 -1.40 24.88 12.45
CA GLU A 121 -0.12 25.56 12.21
C GLU A 121 0.30 25.56 10.74
N ALA A 122 -0.21 24.62 9.94
CA ALA A 122 0.00 24.54 8.50
C ALA A 122 -1.23 24.99 7.69
N GLY A 123 -2.33 25.36 8.36
CA GLY A 123 -3.59 25.74 7.72
C GLY A 123 -4.25 24.60 6.92
N LEU A 124 -4.06 23.34 7.36
CA LEU A 124 -4.60 22.17 6.65
C LEU A 124 -5.85 21.64 7.37
N GLU A 125 -6.97 21.55 6.68
CA GLU A 125 -8.23 21.05 7.25
C GLU A 125 -8.31 19.52 7.27
N HIS A 126 -9.12 18.99 8.17
CA HIS A 126 -9.44 17.58 8.30
C HIS A 126 -9.86 16.93 6.97
N ILE A 127 -9.33 15.74 6.68
CA ILE A 127 -9.75 14.90 5.55
C ILE A 127 -10.30 13.59 6.07
N SER A 128 -11.57 13.33 5.76
CA SER A 128 -12.24 12.07 6.09
C SER A 128 -11.69 10.88 5.30
N GLN A 129 -11.99 9.68 5.83
CA GLN A 129 -11.65 8.36 5.29
C GLN A 129 -11.70 8.23 3.77
N LYS A 130 -12.65 8.88 3.10
CA LYS A 130 -12.83 8.80 1.64
C LYS A 130 -11.59 9.17 0.83
N TYR A 131 -10.68 9.96 1.40
CA TYR A 131 -9.43 10.35 0.76
C TYR A 131 -8.21 10.15 1.68
N ALA A 132 -8.37 9.46 2.81
CA ALA A 132 -7.30 9.20 3.75
C ALA A 132 -6.70 7.82 3.49
N TYR A 133 -5.94 7.71 2.41
CA TYR A 133 -5.18 6.49 2.09
C TYR A 133 -3.68 6.74 2.04
N LEU A 134 -2.95 5.74 2.47
CA LEU A 134 -1.49 5.67 2.43
C LEU A 134 -1.12 4.36 1.73
N THR A 135 -0.25 4.40 0.72
CA THR A 135 0.20 3.17 0.04
C THR A 135 1.73 3.09 0.05
N LEU A 136 2.26 1.95 0.46
CA LEU A 136 3.65 1.59 0.25
C LEU A 136 3.76 0.59 -0.90
N THR A 137 4.42 0.98 -1.98
CA THR A 137 4.87 0.03 -3.00
C THR A 137 6.28 -0.44 -2.67
N VAL A 138 6.50 -1.75 -2.72
CA VAL A 138 7.82 -2.36 -2.50
C VAL A 138 8.28 -3.08 -3.75
N ASN A 139 9.58 -2.94 -4.06
CA ASN A 139 10.22 -3.57 -5.21
C ASN A 139 9.50 -3.30 -6.56
N SER A 140 8.84 -2.14 -6.66
CA SER A 140 8.08 -1.71 -7.82
C SER A 140 8.03 -0.19 -7.85
N ARG A 141 8.03 0.36 -9.06
CA ARG A 141 7.83 1.79 -9.25
C ARG A 141 6.36 2.15 -9.13
N ASP A 142 5.45 1.35 -9.66
CA ASP A 142 4.04 1.68 -9.79
C ASP A 142 3.16 1.01 -8.71
N LEU A 143 1.91 1.48 -8.60
CA LEU A 143 0.93 0.94 -7.65
C LEU A 143 0.52 -0.52 -7.91
N TYR A 144 0.66 -1.04 -9.13
CA TYR A 144 0.09 -2.33 -9.55
C TYR A 144 1.16 -3.38 -9.90
N GLN A 145 2.42 -3.12 -9.53
CA GLN A 145 3.55 -4.03 -9.71
C GLN A 145 3.82 -4.40 -11.18
N GLU A 146 3.44 -3.54 -12.12
CA GLU A 146 3.69 -3.70 -13.56
C GLU A 146 5.15 -3.38 -13.92
N GLU A 147 5.77 -2.44 -13.20
CA GLU A 147 7.16 -2.01 -13.36
C GLU A 147 7.99 -2.36 -12.11
N LEU A 148 8.66 -3.52 -12.14
CA LEU A 148 9.54 -3.98 -11.07
C LEU A 148 10.75 -3.04 -10.89
N SER A 149 11.12 -2.77 -9.64
CA SER A 149 12.28 -1.96 -9.26
C SER A 149 12.89 -2.46 -7.96
N ARG A 150 14.03 -1.89 -7.54
CA ARG A 150 14.54 -2.01 -6.16
C ARG A 150 14.10 -0.85 -5.27
N ASP A 151 13.36 0.09 -5.84
CA ASP A 151 12.84 1.23 -5.13
C ASP A 151 11.58 0.83 -4.35
N HIS A 152 11.34 1.57 -3.26
CA HIS A 152 10.15 1.53 -2.45
C HIS A 152 9.56 2.93 -2.43
N THR A 153 8.27 3.07 -2.67
CA THR A 153 7.62 4.38 -2.74
C THR A 153 6.45 4.46 -1.77
N VAL A 154 6.47 5.50 -0.94
CA VAL A 154 5.37 5.86 -0.04
C VAL A 154 4.50 6.89 -0.77
N HIS A 155 3.21 6.61 -0.86
CA HIS A 155 2.23 7.44 -1.53
C HIS A 155 1.16 7.91 -0.54
N VAL A 156 0.81 9.18 -0.62
CA VAL A 156 -0.38 9.72 0.04
C VAL A 156 -1.44 9.97 -1.00
N HIS A 157 -2.65 9.50 -0.74
CA HIS A 157 -3.75 9.66 -1.66
C HIS A 157 -4.50 10.95 -1.39
N THR A 158 -4.91 11.61 -2.47
CA THR A 158 -5.71 12.83 -2.43
C THR A 158 -6.87 12.76 -3.41
N ARG A 159 -7.86 13.63 -3.20
CA ARG A 159 -8.83 13.95 -4.23
C ARG A 159 -8.14 14.84 -5.27
N GLY A 160 -7.73 14.26 -6.40
CA GLY A 160 -6.95 14.98 -7.41
C GLY A 160 -7.58 16.32 -7.85
N GLY A 161 -6.74 17.34 -8.06
CA GLY A 161 -7.13 18.64 -8.61
C GLY A 161 -7.44 19.75 -7.60
N ASP A 162 -7.14 19.55 -6.32
CA ASP A 162 -7.36 20.53 -5.24
C ASP A 162 -6.02 21.06 -4.68
N ASP A 163 -5.86 22.39 -4.65
CA ASP A 163 -4.63 23.05 -4.18
C ASP A 163 -4.39 22.81 -2.67
N GLU A 164 -5.46 22.67 -1.88
CA GLU A 164 -5.36 22.39 -0.44
C GLU A 164 -4.79 20.98 -0.19
N GLN A 165 -5.25 20.02 -0.98
CA GLN A 165 -4.73 18.65 -0.94
C GLN A 165 -3.25 18.59 -1.32
N LEU A 166 -2.84 19.42 -2.28
CA LEU A 166 -1.44 19.54 -2.66
C LEU A 166 -0.58 20.11 -1.52
N ALA A 167 -1.07 21.12 -0.80
CA ALA A 167 -0.40 21.66 0.39
C ALA A 167 -0.20 20.58 1.46
N ARG A 168 -1.21 19.72 1.67
CA ARG A 168 -1.10 18.58 2.59
C ARG A 168 -0.09 17.54 2.14
N VAL A 169 -0.04 17.20 0.86
CA VAL A 169 0.97 16.28 0.30
C VAL A 169 2.38 16.80 0.55
N HIS A 170 2.64 18.08 0.28
CA HIS A 170 3.93 18.69 0.57
C HIS A 170 4.26 18.64 2.07
N TRP A 171 3.28 18.93 2.93
CA TRP A 171 3.47 18.89 4.38
C TRP A 171 3.78 17.47 4.87
N LEU A 172 3.05 16.45 4.41
CA LEU A 172 3.29 15.04 4.77
C LEU A 172 4.64 14.53 4.24
N ALA A 173 5.04 14.92 3.03
CA ALA A 173 6.36 14.61 2.50
C ALA A 173 7.48 15.17 3.39
N ALA A 174 7.33 16.41 3.88
CA ALA A 174 8.28 17.01 4.80
C ALA A 174 8.38 16.26 6.14
N GLN A 175 7.28 15.69 6.65
CA GLN A 175 7.29 14.92 7.91
C GLN A 175 8.15 13.66 7.83
N VAL A 176 8.28 13.08 6.63
CA VAL A 176 9.07 11.85 6.41
C VAL A 176 10.48 12.13 5.86
N GLY A 177 10.90 13.40 5.81
CA GLY A 177 12.17 13.80 5.20
C GLY A 177 12.22 13.60 3.68
N GLY A 178 11.05 13.42 3.04
CA GLY A 178 10.89 13.32 1.60
C GLY A 178 10.58 14.68 0.96
N GLU A 179 10.34 14.64 -0.34
CA GLU A 179 9.95 15.79 -1.13
C GLU A 179 8.96 15.34 -2.20
N PHE A 180 7.79 15.99 -2.27
CA PHE A 180 6.85 15.74 -3.35
C PHE A 180 7.36 16.38 -4.64
N THR A 181 7.69 15.55 -5.63
CA THR A 181 8.29 15.98 -6.91
C THR A 181 7.29 16.08 -8.06
N GLY A 182 5.98 16.01 -7.77
CA GLY A 182 4.93 16.05 -8.79
C GLY A 182 4.55 14.68 -9.36
N ARG A 183 5.15 13.59 -8.87
CA ARG A 183 4.81 12.23 -9.31
C ARG A 183 3.48 11.79 -8.70
N VAL A 184 2.48 11.58 -9.55
CA VAL A 184 1.12 11.20 -9.17
C VAL A 184 0.65 10.02 -10.04
N GLU A 185 0.08 9.01 -9.39
CA GLU A 185 -0.49 7.83 -10.05
C GLU A 185 -2.00 7.73 -9.78
N SER A 186 -2.76 7.19 -10.74
CA SER A 186 -4.19 6.95 -10.55
C SER A 186 -4.41 5.65 -9.80
N ALA A 187 -4.94 5.74 -8.58
CA ALA A 187 -5.31 4.60 -7.77
C ALA A 187 -6.80 4.26 -7.97
N ARG A 188 -7.09 2.99 -8.26
CA ARG A 188 -8.44 2.43 -8.28
C ARG A 188 -8.84 2.20 -6.81
N LEU A 189 -9.95 2.81 -6.39
CA LEU A 189 -10.61 2.53 -5.10
C LEU A 189 -11.74 1.52 -5.31
#